data_AF-A0A9D5KMW5-F1
#
_entry.id   AF-A0A9D5KMW5-F1
#
_cell.length_a   1.000
_cell.length_b   1.000
_cell.length_c   1.000
_cell.angle_alpha   90.00
_cell.angle_beta   90.00
_cell.angle_gamma   90.00
#
_symmetry.space_group_name_H-M   'P 1'
#
loop_
_entity.id
_entity.type
_entity.pdbx_description
1 polymer ?
#
loop_
_entity_poly.entity_id
_entity_poly.type
_entity_poly.pdbx_seq_one_letter_code
_entity_poly.pdbx_strand_id
1 'polypeptide(L)'
;MKKFRFSPSALSLMNDCPRCFWLEKNKGVKRPRGIFPSLPGGMDLVIKTYLDTYREKNIMPPEITDILPGKLFPDTKTLNKWRSWRLTDLVYHDPDNGSVLSGALDDCLVDNDIYIPLDYKTRGSALIDDPAKYYQIQLDAYTLMLESKGFKTNNTAYLLYFWPELVKENGMIRFAVTPYKINTNSNTTKQLIKTAVDCLNNNMPAASPRCEYCGFVNQRKDQPQPVKTSPAPPSKSPDKKYDEENGQYYFF
;
A
#
# COMPACT_ATOMS: atom_id res chain seq x y z
N MET A 1 -9.59 -6.58 26.29
CA MET A 1 -9.90 -6.33 24.86
C MET A 1 -8.73 -6.80 24.00
N LYS A 2 -8.99 -7.41 22.83
CA LYS A 2 -7.92 -7.80 21.90
C LYS A 2 -7.31 -6.54 21.28
N LYS A 3 -5.99 -6.42 21.35
CA LYS A 3 -5.24 -5.30 20.75
C LYS A 3 -4.92 -5.63 19.30
N PHE A 4 -5.09 -4.67 18.40
CA PHE A 4 -4.83 -4.87 16.98
C PHE A 4 -3.71 -3.96 16.48
N ARG A 5 -3.02 -4.41 15.42
CA ARG A 5 -2.08 -3.59 14.66
C ARG A 5 -2.67 -3.30 13.29
N PHE A 6 -2.76 -2.02 12.97
CA PHE A 6 -3.25 -1.48 11.72
C PHE A 6 -2.14 -0.80 10.94
N SER A 7 -2.29 -0.81 9.62
CA SER A 7 -1.54 -0.01 8.65
C SER A 7 -2.52 0.89 7.91
N PRO A 8 -2.05 1.97 7.26
CA PRO A 8 -2.92 2.80 6.43
C PRO A 8 -3.66 1.99 5.35
N SER A 9 -3.01 1.00 4.74
CA SER A 9 -3.62 0.08 3.78
C SER A 9 -4.70 -0.82 4.41
N ALA A 10 -4.53 -1.27 5.66
CA ALA A 10 -5.53 -2.06 6.36
C ALA A 10 -6.77 -1.22 6.70
N LEU A 11 -6.58 0.05 7.09
CA LEU A 11 -7.69 0.97 7.31
C LEU A 11 -8.41 1.33 6.00
N SER A 12 -7.66 1.48 4.91
CA SER A 12 -8.24 1.67 3.57
C SER A 12 -9.10 0.47 3.15
N LEU A 13 -8.64 -0.76 3.44
CA LEU A 13 -9.43 -1.98 3.22
C LEU A 13 -10.71 -2.03 4.08
N MET A 14 -10.63 -1.59 5.33
CA MET A 14 -11.81 -1.47 6.21
C MET A 14 -12.85 -0.53 5.63
N ASN A 15 -12.41 0.66 5.17
CA ASN A 15 -13.29 1.65 4.56
C ASN A 15 -13.89 1.17 3.24
N ASP A 16 -13.12 0.43 2.43
CA ASP A 16 -13.59 -0.08 1.15
C ASP A 16 -14.57 -1.27 1.31
N CYS A 17 -14.24 -2.25 2.16
CA CYS A 17 -15.16 -3.35 2.47
C CYS A 17 -14.90 -3.95 3.87
N PRO A 18 -15.81 -3.75 4.83
CA PRO A 18 -15.63 -4.24 6.19
C PRO A 18 -15.62 -5.78 6.26
N ARG A 19 -16.35 -6.46 5.36
CA ARG A 19 -16.30 -7.94 5.27
C ARG A 19 -14.92 -8.43 4.84
N CYS A 20 -14.32 -7.83 3.81
CA CYS A 20 -12.98 -8.21 3.36
C CYS A 20 -11.94 -7.96 4.46
N PHE A 21 -12.04 -6.82 5.14
CA PHE A 21 -11.19 -6.49 6.27
C PHE A 21 -11.32 -7.51 7.41
N TRP A 22 -12.55 -7.85 7.81
CA TRP A 22 -12.82 -8.84 8.84
C TRP A 22 -12.25 -10.22 8.46
N LEU A 23 -12.50 -10.67 7.23
CA LEU A 23 -12.00 -11.94 6.70
C LEU A 23 -10.46 -11.99 6.72
N GLU A 24 -9.80 -10.91 6.30
CA GLU A 24 -8.34 -10.84 6.30
C GLU A 24 -7.77 -10.91 7.72
N LYS A 25 -8.32 -10.12 8.66
CA LYS A 25 -7.77 -9.99 10.02
C LYS A 25 -8.13 -11.14 10.95
N ASN A 26 -9.36 -11.67 10.86
CA ASN A 26 -9.84 -12.73 11.75
C ASN A 26 -9.70 -14.13 11.16
N LYS A 27 -9.69 -14.29 9.84
CA LYS A 27 -9.64 -15.61 9.16
C LYS A 27 -8.42 -15.79 8.25
N GLY A 28 -7.60 -14.75 8.04
CA GLY A 28 -6.47 -14.81 7.11
C GLY A 28 -6.89 -14.90 5.64
N VAL A 29 -8.19 -14.74 5.33
CA VAL A 29 -8.71 -14.82 3.97
C VAL A 29 -8.58 -13.45 3.31
N LYS A 30 -7.57 -13.32 2.45
CA LYS A 30 -7.26 -12.08 1.75
C LYS A 30 -7.96 -12.01 0.40
N ARG A 31 -8.16 -10.79 -0.10
CA ARG A 31 -8.49 -10.58 -1.51
C ARG A 31 -7.40 -11.21 -2.39
N PRO A 32 -7.76 -11.84 -3.53
CA PRO A 32 -6.78 -12.23 -4.54
C PRO A 32 -5.88 -11.04 -4.88
N ARG A 33 -4.56 -11.24 -4.89
CA ARG A 33 -3.61 -10.18 -5.25
C ARG A 33 -3.34 -10.25 -6.74
N GLY A 34 -3.45 -9.11 -7.42
CA GLY A 34 -2.94 -8.96 -8.79
C GLY A 34 -1.42 -8.86 -8.81
N ILE A 35 -0.86 -8.82 -10.02
CA ILE A 35 0.56 -8.56 -10.23
C ILE A 35 0.82 -7.09 -9.88
N PHE A 36 1.77 -6.83 -8.97
CA PHE A 36 2.27 -5.47 -8.78
C PHE A 36 3.26 -5.15 -9.91
N PRO A 37 3.03 -4.09 -10.71
CA PRO A 37 3.91 -3.76 -11.82
C PRO A 37 5.30 -3.36 -11.32
N SER A 38 6.36 -3.92 -11.93
CA SER A 38 7.75 -3.68 -11.52
C SER A 38 8.18 -2.22 -11.73
N LEU A 39 7.65 -1.55 -12.76
CA LEU A 39 8.02 -0.17 -13.10
C LEU A 39 7.69 0.84 -11.98
N PRO A 40 6.46 0.94 -11.45
CA PRO A 40 6.17 1.78 -10.28
C PRO A 40 7.08 1.49 -9.08
N GLY A 41 7.38 0.22 -8.80
CA GLY A 41 8.29 -0.15 -7.71
C GLY A 41 9.74 0.29 -7.95
N GLY A 42 10.24 0.18 -9.18
CA GLY A 42 11.56 0.69 -9.54
C GLY A 42 11.64 2.22 -9.51
N MET A 43 10.58 2.89 -10.00
CA MET A 43 10.48 4.34 -9.94
C MET A 43 10.44 4.87 -8.52
N ASP A 44 9.70 4.22 -7.63
CA ASP A 44 9.65 4.56 -6.20
C ASP A 44 11.05 4.67 -5.59
N LEU A 45 11.91 3.68 -5.85
CA LEU A 45 13.30 3.68 -5.38
C LEU A 45 14.12 4.85 -5.97
N VAL A 46 14.03 5.07 -7.29
CA VAL A 46 14.81 6.12 -7.97
C VAL A 46 14.35 7.52 -7.54
N ILE A 47 13.04 7.73 -7.32
CA ILE A 47 12.49 9.00 -6.84
C ILE A 47 12.98 9.28 -5.42
N LYS A 48 12.99 8.29 -4.52
CA LYS A 48 13.57 8.42 -3.18
C LYS A 48 15.01 8.91 -3.25
N THR A 49 15.85 8.23 -4.03
CA THR A 49 17.26 8.61 -4.22
C THR A 49 17.38 10.02 -4.81
N TYR A 50 16.56 10.38 -5.80
CA TYR A 50 16.54 11.71 -6.39
C TYR A 50 16.26 12.78 -5.32
N LEU A 51 15.19 12.66 -4.53
CA LEU A 51 14.88 13.59 -3.45
C LEU A 51 16.00 13.66 -2.40
N ASP A 52 16.63 12.52 -2.08
CA ASP A 52 17.78 12.45 -1.17
C ASP A 52 18.96 13.30 -1.66
N THR A 53 19.26 13.31 -2.98
CA THR A 53 20.34 14.16 -3.52
C THR A 53 20.10 15.67 -3.35
N TYR A 54 18.84 16.10 -3.36
CA TYR A 54 18.46 17.51 -3.13
C TYR A 54 18.45 17.84 -1.63
N ARG A 55 17.99 16.89 -0.80
CA ARG A 55 18.04 17.01 0.66
C ARG A 55 19.45 17.18 1.19
N GLU A 56 20.42 16.41 0.68
CA GLU A 56 21.84 16.53 1.05
C GLU A 56 22.42 17.91 0.74
N LYS A 57 21.94 18.55 -0.33
CA LYS A 57 22.32 19.90 -0.73
C LYS A 57 21.50 20.99 -0.03
N ASN A 58 20.52 20.62 0.80
CA ASN A 58 19.58 21.51 1.47
C ASN A 58 18.87 22.47 0.47
N ILE A 59 18.49 21.95 -0.70
CA ILE A 59 17.69 22.65 -1.71
C ILE A 59 16.49 21.79 -2.13
N MET A 60 15.50 22.40 -2.79
CA MET A 60 14.34 21.69 -3.34
C MET A 60 14.61 21.27 -4.79
N PRO A 61 14.01 20.16 -5.27
CA PRO A 61 13.99 19.84 -6.69
C PRO A 61 13.35 20.97 -7.52
N PRO A 62 13.90 21.30 -8.70
CA PRO A 62 13.47 22.44 -9.49
C PRO A 62 12.00 22.33 -9.94
N GLU A 63 11.48 21.12 -10.09
CA GLU A 63 10.10 20.87 -10.51
C GLU A 63 9.08 21.17 -9.41
N ILE A 64 9.50 21.30 -8.15
CA ILE A 64 8.60 21.48 -7.00
C ILE A 64 8.97 22.65 -6.08
N THR A 65 10.12 23.31 -6.31
CA THR A 65 10.66 24.37 -5.45
C THR A 65 9.74 25.58 -5.29
N ASP A 66 9.08 26.01 -6.37
CA ASP A 66 8.20 27.19 -6.35
C ASP A 66 6.72 26.83 -6.10
N ILE A 67 6.44 25.55 -5.86
CA ILE A 67 5.08 25.01 -5.73
C ILE A 67 4.81 24.52 -4.31
N LEU A 68 5.77 23.80 -3.72
CA LEU A 68 5.64 23.24 -2.38
C LEU A 68 6.16 24.21 -1.31
N PRO A 69 5.54 24.24 -0.12
CA PRO A 69 6.02 25.04 0.98
C PRO A 69 7.26 24.42 1.64
N GLY A 70 8.09 25.27 2.23
CA GLY A 70 9.20 24.85 3.08
C GLY A 70 10.30 24.09 2.34
N LYS A 71 10.86 23.07 3.01
CA LYS A 71 11.97 22.25 2.52
C LYS A 71 11.78 20.77 2.83
N LEU A 72 12.54 19.91 2.17
CA LEU A 72 12.61 18.49 2.54
C LEU A 72 13.08 18.33 4.01
N PHE A 73 12.46 17.40 4.74
CA PHE A 73 12.83 17.10 6.13
C PHE A 73 14.31 16.69 6.22
N PRO A 74 15.14 17.39 7.01
CA PRO A 74 16.60 17.27 6.88
C PRO A 74 17.22 16.04 7.54
N ASP A 75 16.55 15.40 8.52
CA ASP A 75 17.10 14.22 9.20
C ASP A 75 16.84 12.94 8.40
N THR A 76 17.75 12.65 7.46
CA THR A 76 17.71 11.44 6.62
C THR A 76 17.73 10.16 7.44
N LYS A 77 18.40 10.11 8.61
CA LYS A 77 18.48 8.91 9.44
C LYS A 77 17.11 8.58 10.04
N THR A 78 16.41 9.60 10.52
CA THR A 78 15.04 9.48 11.01
C THR A 78 14.08 9.16 9.87
N LEU A 79 14.18 9.86 8.74
CA LEU A 79 13.34 9.60 7.58
C LEU A 79 13.47 8.18 7.04
N ASN A 80 14.68 7.62 7.01
CA ASN A 80 14.92 6.24 6.57
C ASN A 80 14.24 5.20 7.49
N LYS A 81 14.10 5.50 8.79
CA LYS A 81 13.28 4.67 9.69
C LYS A 81 11.80 4.80 9.32
N TRP A 82 11.33 6.02 9.08
CA TRP A 82 9.94 6.30 8.73
C TRP A 82 9.51 5.65 7.42
N ARG A 83 10.41 5.56 6.43
CA ARG A 83 10.22 4.85 5.15
C ARG A 83 10.10 3.33 5.29
N SER A 84 10.38 2.77 6.47
CA SER A 84 10.34 1.32 6.72
C SER A 84 9.26 0.96 7.74
N TRP A 85 8.21 0.26 7.30
CA TRP A 85 7.14 -0.20 8.19
C TRP A 85 7.63 -1.12 9.33
N ARG A 86 8.83 -1.72 9.20
CA ARG A 86 9.44 -2.59 10.21
C ARG A 86 10.24 -1.83 11.26
N LEU A 87 10.83 -0.69 10.87
CA LEU A 87 11.78 0.06 11.69
C LEU A 87 11.21 1.39 12.18
N THR A 88 10.09 1.82 11.62
CA THR A 88 9.45 3.10 11.92
C THR A 88 9.15 3.25 13.40
N ASP A 89 9.46 4.43 13.92
CA ASP A 89 9.03 4.89 15.23
C ASP A 89 7.91 5.95 15.13
N LEU A 90 7.39 6.19 13.91
CA LEU A 90 6.10 6.85 13.69
C LEU A 90 4.97 5.85 13.97
N VAL A 91 4.54 5.86 15.22
CA VAL A 91 3.54 4.93 15.74
C VAL A 91 2.52 5.71 16.54
N TYR A 92 1.24 5.54 16.18
CA TYR A 92 0.13 6.01 17.00
C TYR A 92 -0.38 4.88 17.88
N HIS A 93 -0.47 5.14 19.18
CA HIS A 93 -1.10 4.26 20.16
C HIS A 93 -2.49 4.81 20.50
N ASP A 94 -3.52 4.05 20.16
CA ASP A 94 -4.89 4.43 20.50
C ASP A 94 -5.09 4.28 22.02
N PRO A 95 -5.42 5.37 22.74
CA PRO A 95 -5.53 5.33 24.20
C PRO A 95 -6.77 4.58 24.69
N ASP A 96 -7.81 4.49 23.86
CA ASP A 96 -9.12 3.94 24.25
C ASP A 96 -9.11 2.40 24.19
N ASN A 97 -8.48 1.84 23.15
CA ASN A 97 -8.50 0.39 22.90
C ASN A 97 -7.12 -0.27 22.90
N GLY A 98 -6.03 0.51 22.96
CA GLY A 98 -4.66 0.00 22.97
C GLY A 98 -4.19 -0.58 21.64
N SER A 99 -4.94 -0.36 20.55
CA SER A 99 -4.49 -0.71 19.21
C SER A 99 -3.40 0.23 18.73
N VAL A 100 -2.66 -0.23 17.72
CA VAL A 100 -1.49 0.47 17.20
C VAL A 100 -1.67 0.72 15.71
N LEU A 101 -1.43 1.95 15.28
CA LEU A 101 -1.28 2.31 13.87
C LEU A 101 0.19 2.61 13.58
N SER A 102 0.72 1.95 12.56
CA SER A 102 2.09 2.15 12.07
C SER A 102 2.13 2.00 10.55
N GLY A 103 2.97 2.77 9.87
CA GLY A 103 3.09 2.75 8.41
C GLY A 103 4.47 3.24 7.93
N ALA A 104 4.69 3.12 6.63
CA ALA A 104 5.88 3.66 5.98
C ALA A 104 5.53 5.02 5.37
N LEU A 105 6.06 6.11 5.94
CA LEU A 105 5.94 7.46 5.36
C LEU A 105 7.06 7.64 4.33
N ASP A 106 6.69 7.96 3.09
CA ASP A 106 7.66 8.05 1.99
C ASP A 106 8.57 9.28 2.10
N ASP A 107 8.02 10.45 2.39
CA ASP A 107 8.77 11.68 2.58
C ASP A 107 8.02 12.68 3.49
N CYS A 108 8.68 13.78 3.85
CA CYS A 108 8.12 14.82 4.71
C CYS A 108 8.72 16.19 4.35
N LEU A 109 7.88 17.21 4.27
CA LEU A 109 8.32 18.61 4.22
C LEU A 109 8.32 19.21 5.62
N VAL A 110 9.17 20.20 5.82
CA VAL A 110 9.14 21.09 6.98
C VAL A 110 9.02 22.53 6.53
N ASP A 111 7.98 23.20 7.00
CA ASP A 111 7.73 24.63 6.80
C ASP A 111 7.46 25.29 8.15
N ASN A 112 8.38 26.14 8.63
CA ASN A 112 8.22 26.85 9.91
C ASN A 112 7.80 25.97 11.11
N ASP A 113 8.50 24.84 11.33
CA ASP A 113 8.20 23.82 12.36
C ASP A 113 6.88 23.05 12.16
N ILE A 114 6.26 23.17 10.98
CA ILE A 114 5.14 22.34 10.54
C ILE A 114 5.66 21.20 9.66
N TYR A 115 5.29 19.97 10.02
CA TYR A 115 5.67 18.75 9.35
C TYR A 115 4.51 18.28 8.48
N ILE A 116 4.78 18.07 7.20
CA ILE A 116 3.74 17.87 6.17
C ILE A 116 4.07 16.55 5.45
N PRO A 117 3.20 15.52 5.53
CA PRO A 117 3.39 14.30 4.76
C PRO A 117 3.56 14.60 3.26
N LEU A 118 4.57 14.01 2.66
CA LEU A 118 4.84 14.07 1.23
C LEU A 118 4.96 12.64 0.71
N ASP A 119 4.15 12.29 -0.28
CA ASP A 119 4.12 10.95 -0.86
C ASP A 119 4.13 11.11 -2.39
N TYR A 120 4.83 10.24 -3.13
CA TYR A 120 4.92 10.33 -4.59
C TYR A 120 4.24 9.14 -5.23
N LYS A 121 3.55 9.41 -6.33
CA LYS A 121 2.78 8.41 -7.08
C LYS A 121 3.14 8.48 -8.55
N THR A 122 3.28 7.32 -9.16
CA THR A 122 3.54 7.20 -10.59
C THR A 122 2.23 6.85 -11.31
N ARG A 123 1.98 7.52 -12.43
CA ARG A 123 0.81 7.26 -13.29
C ARG A 123 1.25 7.14 -14.75
N GLY A 124 0.43 6.44 -15.54
CA GLY A 124 0.62 6.36 -16.99
C GLY A 124 0.18 7.63 -17.75
N SER A 125 -0.50 8.55 -17.08
CA SER A 125 -1.01 9.80 -17.67
C SER A 125 -1.16 10.89 -16.61
N ALA A 126 -1.37 12.12 -17.08
CA ALA A 126 -1.74 13.25 -16.24
C ALA A 126 -2.95 12.92 -15.34
N LEU A 127 -2.97 13.54 -14.17
CA LEU A 127 -4.03 13.33 -13.17
C LEU A 127 -5.38 13.82 -13.74
N ILE A 128 -6.39 12.94 -13.73
CA ILE A 128 -7.73 13.22 -14.28
C ILE A 128 -8.82 13.30 -13.21
N ASP A 129 -8.58 12.74 -12.03
CA ASP A 129 -9.55 12.62 -10.94
C ASP A 129 -8.93 13.12 -9.63
N ASP A 130 -9.78 13.47 -8.65
CA ASP A 130 -9.35 13.84 -7.30
C ASP A 130 -8.65 12.66 -6.60
N PRO A 131 -7.34 12.75 -6.31
CA PRO A 131 -6.57 11.68 -5.71
C PRO A 131 -6.94 11.41 -4.25
N ALA A 132 -7.65 12.33 -3.58
CA ALA A 132 -8.18 12.11 -2.23
C ALA A 132 -9.03 10.83 -2.16
N LYS A 133 -9.76 10.50 -3.24
CA LYS A 133 -10.54 9.25 -3.35
C LYS A 133 -9.71 7.99 -3.07
N TYR A 134 -8.42 8.00 -3.36
CA TYR A 134 -7.54 6.83 -3.23
C TYR A 134 -6.61 6.92 -2.03
N TYR A 135 -6.18 8.12 -1.65
CA TYR A 135 -5.07 8.31 -0.72
C TYR A 135 -5.43 9.09 0.55
N GLN A 136 -6.68 9.55 0.73
CA GLN A 136 -7.09 10.32 1.91
C GLN A 136 -6.77 9.59 3.22
N ILE A 137 -7.20 8.34 3.38
CA ILE A 137 -6.97 7.54 4.59
C ILE A 137 -5.46 7.34 4.84
N GLN A 138 -4.68 7.21 3.77
CA GLN A 138 -3.23 7.06 3.89
C GLN A 138 -2.61 8.33 4.48
N LEU A 139 -2.95 9.49 3.92
CA LEU A 139 -2.39 10.76 4.35
C LEU A 139 -2.92 11.21 5.72
N ASP A 140 -4.20 10.99 6.02
CA ASP A 140 -4.77 11.22 7.36
C ASP A 140 -4.06 10.35 8.42
N ALA A 141 -3.68 9.13 8.06
CA ALA A 141 -2.94 8.25 8.96
C ALA A 141 -1.52 8.74 9.20
N TYR A 142 -0.83 9.25 8.18
CA TYR A 142 0.50 9.84 8.35
C TYR A 142 0.47 11.10 9.21
N THR A 143 -0.49 12.00 8.99
CA THR A 143 -0.69 13.20 9.83
C THR A 143 -0.90 12.81 11.29
N LEU A 144 -1.78 11.83 11.56
CA LEU A 144 -2.00 11.34 12.93
C LEU A 144 -0.73 10.75 13.57
N MET A 145 0.07 9.99 12.82
CA MET A 145 1.30 9.40 13.36
C MET A 145 2.38 10.45 13.64
N LEU A 146 2.48 11.51 12.82
CA LEU A 146 3.35 12.65 13.08
C LEU A 146 2.94 13.39 14.35
N GLU A 147 1.65 13.74 14.46
CA GLU A 147 1.09 14.40 15.66
C GLU A 147 1.33 13.57 16.93
N SER A 148 1.10 12.25 16.85
CA SER A 148 1.32 11.34 17.98
C SER A 148 2.78 11.28 18.45
N LYS A 149 3.73 11.60 17.57
CA LYS A 149 5.16 11.63 17.88
C LYS A 149 5.62 13.01 18.37
N GLY A 150 4.72 13.99 18.40
CA GLY A 150 4.97 15.35 18.88
C GLY A 150 5.32 16.36 17.77
N PHE A 151 5.24 15.97 16.50
CA PHE A 151 5.44 16.91 15.39
C PHE A 151 4.17 17.74 15.16
N LYS A 152 4.33 19.06 14.98
CA LYS A 152 3.21 19.94 14.63
C LYS A 152 2.85 19.74 13.17
N THR A 153 1.56 19.66 12.88
CA THR A 153 1.00 19.56 11.53
C THR A 153 0.02 20.72 11.30
N ASN A 154 -0.34 20.99 10.06
CA ASN A 154 -1.36 22.00 9.70
C ASN A 154 -2.47 21.41 8.84
N ASN A 155 -2.81 20.14 9.07
CA ASN A 155 -3.86 19.41 8.34
C ASN A 155 -3.66 19.43 6.81
N THR A 156 -2.41 19.39 6.36
CA THR A 156 -2.05 19.36 4.94
C THR A 156 -1.11 18.19 4.67
N ALA A 157 -1.25 17.58 3.51
CA ALA A 157 -0.30 16.67 2.89
C ALA A 157 -0.19 16.97 1.39
N TYR A 158 0.87 16.48 0.76
CA TYR A 158 1.07 16.60 -0.68
C TYR A 158 1.31 15.24 -1.33
N LEU A 159 0.71 15.05 -2.51
CA LEU A 159 1.05 13.98 -3.43
C LEU A 159 1.87 14.54 -4.59
N LEU A 160 3.04 13.98 -4.86
CA LEU A 160 3.83 14.29 -6.05
C LEU A 160 3.54 13.27 -7.14
N TYR A 161 2.80 13.69 -8.17
CA TYR A 161 2.50 12.82 -9.31
C TYR A 161 3.59 12.91 -10.37
N PHE A 162 4.14 11.76 -10.74
CA PHE A 162 5.03 11.59 -11.87
C PHE A 162 4.29 10.85 -12.99
N TRP A 163 4.31 11.38 -14.22
CA TRP A 163 3.83 10.66 -15.41
C TRP A 163 4.70 10.95 -16.64
N PRO A 164 4.85 9.98 -17.55
CA PRO A 164 5.70 10.16 -18.73
C PRO A 164 5.07 11.17 -19.69
N GLU A 165 5.87 12.12 -20.19
CA GLU A 165 5.47 13.07 -21.22
C GLU A 165 6.08 12.74 -22.58
N LEU A 166 7.36 12.39 -22.60
CA LEU A 166 8.14 12.20 -23.82
C LEU A 166 9.22 11.16 -23.61
N VAL A 167 9.42 10.30 -24.61
CA VAL A 167 10.59 9.44 -24.73
C VAL A 167 11.59 10.10 -25.68
N LYS A 168 12.84 10.19 -25.25
CA LYS A 168 13.99 10.69 -26.03
C LYS A 168 14.94 9.52 -26.37
N GLU A 169 15.98 9.82 -27.14
CA GLU A 169 17.05 8.88 -27.47
C GLU A 169 17.66 8.24 -26.21
N ASN A 170 18.26 7.06 -26.37
CA ASN A 170 18.89 6.27 -25.30
C ASN A 170 17.94 5.88 -24.14
N GLY A 171 16.64 5.83 -24.40
CA GLY A 171 15.65 5.43 -23.39
C GLY A 171 15.41 6.47 -22.30
N MET A 172 15.87 7.72 -22.49
CA MET A 172 15.59 8.80 -21.55
C MET A 172 14.12 9.19 -21.62
N ILE A 173 13.41 9.09 -20.49
CA ILE A 173 12.01 9.49 -20.40
C ILE A 173 11.93 10.80 -19.62
N ARG A 174 11.29 11.82 -20.21
CA ARG A 174 10.91 13.04 -19.49
C ARG A 174 9.59 12.78 -18.77
N PHE A 175 9.61 12.88 -17.45
CA PHE A 175 8.40 12.87 -16.63
C PHE A 175 7.97 14.31 -16.33
N ALA A 176 6.66 14.55 -16.38
CA ALA A 176 6.07 15.69 -15.70
C ALA A 176 5.93 15.35 -14.21
N VAL A 177 6.06 16.39 -13.38
CA VAL A 177 5.86 16.32 -11.93
C VAL A 177 4.79 17.33 -11.57
N THR A 178 3.76 16.92 -10.83
CA THR A 178 2.76 17.85 -10.32
C THR A 178 2.41 17.54 -8.88
N PRO A 179 2.67 18.48 -7.96
CA PRO A 179 2.18 18.42 -6.61
C PRO A 179 0.65 18.58 -6.57
N TYR A 180 0.00 17.80 -5.70
CA TYR A 180 -1.42 17.93 -5.40
C TYR A 180 -1.60 18.03 -3.88
N LYS A 181 -2.25 19.11 -3.43
CA LYS A 181 -2.53 19.34 -2.01
C LYS A 181 -3.74 18.53 -1.56
N ILE A 182 -3.61 17.83 -0.44
CA ILE A 182 -4.72 17.17 0.25
C ILE A 182 -4.85 17.75 1.66
N ASN A 183 -6.08 18.12 2.02
CA ASN A 183 -6.40 18.47 3.39
C ASN A 183 -6.56 17.18 4.20
N THR A 184 -5.77 17.01 5.25
CA THR A 184 -5.80 15.81 6.09
C THR A 184 -6.58 16.03 7.37
N ASN A 185 -7.17 14.98 7.93
CA ASN A 185 -7.89 15.02 9.20
C ASN A 185 -7.59 13.80 10.07
N SER A 186 -6.75 13.99 11.09
CA SER A 186 -6.35 12.94 12.04
C SER A 186 -7.53 12.33 12.80
N ASN A 187 -8.63 13.08 13.00
CA ASN A 187 -9.82 12.54 13.69
C ASN A 187 -10.55 11.49 12.84
N THR A 188 -10.53 11.60 11.50
CA THR A 188 -11.07 10.58 10.59
C THR A 188 -10.37 9.25 10.82
N THR A 189 -9.03 9.25 10.91
CA THR A 189 -8.25 8.05 11.19
C THR A 189 -8.58 7.46 12.57
N LYS A 190 -8.67 8.29 13.62
CA LYS A 190 -9.04 7.83 14.97
C LYS A 190 -10.41 7.14 14.99
N GLN A 191 -11.41 7.74 14.33
CA GLN A 191 -12.75 7.15 14.21
C GLN A 191 -12.70 5.82 13.44
N LEU A 192 -11.97 5.77 12.33
CA LEU A 192 -11.83 4.56 11.52
C LEU A 192 -11.12 3.43 12.29
N ILE A 193 -10.17 3.74 13.16
CA ILE A 193 -9.56 2.75 14.08
C ILE A 193 -10.63 2.17 15.02
N LYS A 194 -11.49 3.00 15.61
CA LYS A 194 -12.59 2.52 16.47
C LYS A 194 -13.53 1.61 15.69
N THR A 195 -13.98 2.02 14.51
CA THR A 195 -14.82 1.21 13.63
C THR A 195 -14.14 -0.11 13.23
N ALA A 196 -12.83 -0.08 12.97
CA ALA A 196 -12.06 -1.28 12.66
C ALA A 196 -12.02 -2.25 13.86
N VAL A 197 -11.77 -1.75 15.07
CA VAL A 197 -11.76 -2.57 16.29
C VAL A 197 -13.14 -3.18 16.56
N ASP A 198 -14.21 -2.39 16.44
CA ASP A 198 -15.58 -2.86 16.62
C ASP A 198 -15.93 -3.94 15.59
N CYS A 199 -15.58 -3.71 14.33
CA CYS A 199 -15.75 -4.70 13.26
C CYS A 199 -15.09 -6.03 13.64
N LEU A 200 -13.84 -6.03 14.09
CA LEU A 200 -13.09 -7.25 14.39
C LEU A 200 -13.58 -8.00 15.63
N ASN A 201 -14.19 -7.30 16.58
CA ASN A 201 -14.71 -7.90 17.81
C ASN A 201 -16.14 -8.46 17.65
N ASN A 202 -16.82 -8.14 16.56
CA ASN A 202 -18.17 -8.59 16.28
C ASN A 202 -18.23 -9.71 15.22
N ASN A 203 -19.45 -10.19 14.97
CA ASN A 203 -19.75 -11.08 13.86
C ASN A 203 -19.33 -10.47 12.52
N MET A 204 -19.01 -11.34 11.56
CA MET A 204 -18.60 -10.91 10.22
C MET A 204 -19.65 -9.98 9.59
N PRO A 205 -19.26 -8.76 9.16
CA PRO A 205 -20.21 -7.79 8.63
C PRO A 205 -20.68 -8.12 7.21
N ALA A 206 -21.68 -7.39 6.75
CA ALA A 206 -22.09 -7.38 5.35
C ALA A 206 -20.94 -6.91 4.43
N ALA A 207 -20.95 -7.37 3.19
CA ALA A 207 -20.05 -6.83 2.18
C ALA A 207 -20.45 -5.40 1.83
N SER A 208 -19.47 -4.57 1.47
CA SER A 208 -19.78 -3.29 0.81
C SER A 208 -20.49 -3.57 -0.52
N PRO A 209 -21.59 -2.86 -0.85
CA PRO A 209 -22.35 -3.10 -2.08
C PRO A 209 -21.52 -2.95 -3.37
N ARG A 210 -20.48 -2.13 -3.34
CA ARG A 210 -19.58 -1.87 -4.48
C ARG A 210 -18.30 -2.69 -4.47
N CYS A 211 -18.19 -3.67 -3.56
CA CYS A 211 -16.98 -4.49 -3.47
C CYS A 211 -16.92 -5.51 -4.61
N GLU A 212 -16.06 -5.26 -5.60
CA GLU A 212 -15.84 -6.13 -6.75
C GLU A 212 -15.48 -7.58 -6.37
N TYR A 213 -14.69 -7.77 -5.31
CA TYR A 213 -14.25 -9.09 -4.86
C TYR A 213 -15.39 -9.91 -4.24
N CYS A 214 -16.20 -9.28 -3.38
CA CYS A 214 -17.37 -9.94 -2.83
C CYS A 214 -18.42 -10.21 -3.92
N GLY A 215 -18.60 -9.27 -4.85
CA GLY A 215 -19.45 -9.44 -6.03
C GLY A 215 -19.02 -10.65 -6.86
N PHE A 216 -17.74 -10.75 -7.19
CA PHE A 216 -17.16 -11.87 -7.92
C PHE A 216 -17.36 -13.23 -7.22
N VAL A 217 -17.12 -13.29 -5.90
CA VAL A 217 -17.33 -14.52 -5.12
C VAL A 217 -18.80 -14.94 -5.13
N ASN A 218 -19.73 -13.99 -4.99
CA ASN A 218 -21.15 -14.30 -5.03
C ASN A 218 -21.58 -14.79 -6.42
N GLN A 219 -21.19 -14.08 -7.48
CA GLN A 219 -21.49 -14.48 -8.87
C GLN A 219 -21.01 -15.90 -9.19
N ARG A 220 -19.85 -16.31 -8.65
CA ARG A 220 -19.32 -17.68 -8.83
C ARG A 220 -20.07 -18.76 -8.06
N LYS A 221 -20.67 -18.43 -6.91
CA LYS A 221 -21.51 -19.38 -6.15
C LYS A 221 -22.78 -19.74 -6.92
N ASP A 222 -23.27 -18.80 -7.71
CA ASP A 222 -24.49 -18.96 -8.50
C ASP A 222 -24.25 -19.71 -9.83
N GLN A 223 -22.99 -20.00 -10.18
CA GLN A 223 -22.66 -20.76 -11.38
C GLN A 223 -22.69 -22.28 -11.15
N PRO A 224 -23.09 -23.08 -12.17
CA PRO A 224 -22.98 -24.53 -12.12
C PRO A 224 -21.54 -24.95 -11.83
N GLN A 225 -21.36 -25.78 -10.80
CA GLN A 225 -20.04 -26.35 -10.52
C GLN A 225 -19.73 -27.39 -11.59
N PRO A 226 -18.48 -27.44 -12.11
CA PRO A 226 -18.10 -28.50 -13.02
C PRO A 226 -18.32 -29.85 -12.33
N VAL A 227 -18.97 -30.77 -13.05
CA VAL A 227 -19.15 -32.15 -12.59
C VAL A 227 -17.76 -32.68 -12.25
N LYS A 228 -17.58 -33.16 -11.01
CA LYS A 228 -16.34 -33.82 -10.62
C LYS A 228 -16.14 -35.02 -11.55
N THR A 229 -15.33 -34.86 -12.59
CA THR A 229 -14.82 -36.00 -13.33
C THR A 229 -13.90 -36.74 -12.38
N SER A 230 -14.16 -38.03 -12.17
CA SER A 230 -13.27 -38.91 -11.44
C SER A 230 -11.84 -38.71 -11.96
N PRO A 231 -10.81 -38.67 -11.10
CA PRO A 231 -9.44 -38.60 -11.57
C PRO A 231 -9.24 -39.72 -12.60
N ALA A 232 -8.65 -39.38 -13.75
CA ALA A 232 -8.26 -40.39 -14.71
C ALA A 232 -7.46 -41.46 -13.97
N PRO A 233 -7.75 -42.77 -14.18
CA PRO A 233 -6.98 -43.82 -13.55
C PRO A 233 -5.49 -43.57 -13.84
N PRO A 234 -4.60 -43.81 -12.87
CA PRO A 234 -3.17 -43.60 -13.07
C PRO A 234 -2.77 -44.34 -14.35
N SER A 235 -2.12 -43.65 -15.30
CA SER A 235 -1.52 -44.34 -16.44
C SER A 235 -0.65 -45.44 -15.88
N LYS A 236 -0.87 -46.68 -16.32
CA LYS A 236 -0.02 -47.81 -15.95
C LYS A 236 1.43 -47.38 -16.20
N SER A 237 2.25 -47.37 -15.16
CA SER A 237 3.68 -47.17 -15.33
C SER A 237 4.21 -48.26 -16.25
N PRO A 238 5.07 -47.94 -17.22
CA PRO A 238 5.59 -48.92 -18.18
C PRO A 238 6.21 -50.11 -17.44
N ASP A 239 5.92 -51.31 -17.92
CA ASP A 239 6.35 -52.55 -17.26
C ASP A 239 7.88 -52.61 -17.26
N LYS A 240 8.47 -52.74 -16.07
CA LYS A 240 9.91 -52.76 -15.87
C LYS A 240 10.40 -54.20 -15.94
N LYS A 241 11.14 -54.56 -16.99
CA LYS A 241 11.83 -55.85 -17.07
C LYS A 241 13.33 -55.68 -16.85
N TYR A 242 13.89 -56.57 -16.03
CA TYR A 242 15.32 -56.65 -15.78
C TYR A 242 15.93 -57.66 -16.76
N ASP A 243 16.94 -57.24 -17.50
CA ASP A 243 17.74 -58.11 -18.35
C ASP A 243 18.97 -58.57 -17.55
N GLU A 244 19.00 -59.86 -17.21
CA GLU A 244 20.08 -60.45 -16.42
C GLU A 244 21.40 -60.57 -17.19
N GLU A 245 21.37 -60.61 -18.53
CA GLU A 245 22.59 -60.71 -19.34
C GLU A 245 23.33 -59.37 -19.42
N ASN A 246 22.60 -58.26 -19.48
CA ASN A 246 23.18 -56.92 -19.63
C ASN A 246 23.12 -56.07 -18.34
N GLY A 247 22.53 -56.58 -17.27
CA GLY A 247 22.46 -55.91 -15.97
C GLY A 247 21.70 -54.59 -15.97
N GLN A 248 20.73 -54.41 -16.88
CA GLN A 248 20.01 -53.15 -17.06
C GLN A 248 18.48 -53.34 -17.10
N TYR A 249 17.74 -52.31 -16.69
CA TYR A 249 16.27 -52.29 -16.76
C TYR A 249 15.79 -51.61 -18.04
N TYR A 250 14.81 -52.21 -18.70
CA TYR A 250 14.09 -51.63 -19.84
C TYR A 250 12.65 -51.29 -19.45
N PHE A 251 12.13 -50.19 -20.01
CA PHE A 251 10.77 -49.71 -19.81
C PHE A 251 10.01 -49.83 -21.14
N PHE A 252 8.84 -50.46 -21.13
CA PHE A 252 7.96 -50.62 -22.30
C PHE A 252 6.63 -49.88 -22.11
#